data_AF-S4R4C9-F1
#
_entry.id   AF-S4R4C9-F1
#
_cell.length_a   1.000
_cell.length_b   1.000
_cell.length_c   1.000
_cell.angle_alpha   90.00
_cell.angle_beta   90.00
_cell.angle_gamma   90.00
#
_symmetry.space_group_name_H-M   'P 1'
#
loop_
_entity.id
_entity.type
_entity.pdbx_description
1 polymer ?
#
loop_
_entity_poly.entity_id
_entity_poly.type
_entity_poly.pdbx_seq_one_letter_code
_entity_poly.pdbx_strand_id
1 'polypeptide(L)'
;QALDERPCSLPVGESSSPTVTSSDGSALAPSSSSPADEPDERRAGTLRRRQYVFQELVETERDYVRDLGYVVEGYMAVMREDWVPDDLKGKDKMVFGNIHQIHDWHRDFFLGELEKCLEEPDRLAPLFIKHERRLHMYIVYCQNKPKSEHIVSEYIDTYFEELKQRMGHRLQLTDLLIKPVQRIMKYQLLLKDILKFTRKAGLDSTDLERAVEVMCVVPKQCNDMMNVGRLQGFE
;
A
#
# COMPACT_ATOMS: atom_id res chain seq x y z
N GLN A 1 31.97 3.31 -39.38
CA GLN A 1 31.37 2.80 -40.63
C GLN A 1 29.98 2.33 -40.25
N ALA A 2 28.86 2.77 -40.79
CA ALA A 2 28.47 3.80 -41.76
C ALA A 2 26.96 4.02 -41.45
N LEU A 3 26.51 5.23 -41.12
CA LEU A 3 25.78 6.10 -42.06
C LEU A 3 25.30 5.38 -43.32
N ASP A 4 23.99 5.21 -43.46
CA ASP A 4 23.39 5.35 -44.78
C ASP A 4 22.13 6.20 -44.72
N GLU A 5 22.15 7.17 -45.62
CA GLU A 5 21.23 8.28 -45.80
C GLU A 5 20.37 7.97 -47.04
N ARG A 6 19.13 8.50 -47.04
CA ARG A 6 18.48 9.14 -48.21
C ARG A 6 17.96 8.24 -49.38
N PRO A 7 17.24 8.81 -50.38
CA PRO A 7 16.31 9.97 -50.39
C PRO A 7 15.06 9.81 -51.32
N CYS A 8 14.23 10.88 -51.34
CA CYS A 8 13.46 11.46 -52.45
C CYS A 8 12.32 10.62 -53.08
N SER A 9 11.13 11.18 -53.35
CA SER A 9 10.94 12.22 -54.40
C SER A 9 9.53 12.85 -54.35
N LEU A 10 9.47 14.18 -54.55
CA LEU A 10 8.31 14.93 -55.11
C LEU A 10 8.42 14.90 -56.66
N PRO A 11 7.38 15.16 -57.50
CA PRO A 11 6.81 16.52 -57.66
C PRO A 11 5.33 16.68 -58.14
N VAL A 12 4.76 17.84 -57.76
CA VAL A 12 4.02 18.87 -58.55
C VAL A 12 2.78 18.50 -59.40
N GLY A 13 1.70 19.30 -59.22
CA GLY A 13 0.65 19.52 -60.23
C GLY A 13 -0.41 20.53 -59.76
N GLU A 14 -0.54 21.65 -60.47
CA GLU A 14 -1.33 22.85 -60.14
C GLU A 14 -2.84 22.79 -60.47
N SER A 15 -3.56 23.74 -59.84
CA SER A 15 -4.67 24.55 -60.37
C SER A 15 -6.08 23.96 -60.52
N SER A 16 -7.05 24.58 -59.82
CA SER A 16 -8.16 25.38 -60.40
C SER A 16 -9.38 25.44 -59.45
N SER A 17 -9.87 26.64 -59.13
CA SER A 17 -11.25 26.87 -58.63
C SER A 17 -12.18 27.08 -59.84
N PRO A 18 -13.50 26.81 -59.77
CA PRO A 18 -14.46 27.86 -59.37
C PRO A 18 -15.81 27.42 -58.68
N THR A 19 -16.30 28.30 -57.79
CA THR A 19 -17.67 28.82 -57.49
C THR A 19 -18.99 27.97 -57.35
N VAL A 20 -19.67 28.24 -56.21
CA VAL A 20 -21.14 28.32 -55.82
C VAL A 20 -22.15 27.18 -56.05
N THR A 21 -22.81 26.68 -54.99
CA THR A 21 -24.25 26.94 -54.60
C THR A 21 -24.85 25.92 -53.61
N SER A 22 -25.54 26.49 -52.60
CA SER A 22 -26.74 26.09 -51.83
C SER A 22 -27.01 24.66 -51.33
N SER A 23 -27.15 24.62 -50.00
CA SER A 23 -28.28 24.10 -49.19
C SER A 23 -28.64 22.61 -49.17
N ASP A 24 -28.44 22.02 -47.98
CA ASP A 24 -29.48 21.62 -47.02
C ASP A 24 -29.23 20.21 -46.43
N GLY A 25 -29.40 20.04 -45.11
CA GLY A 25 -29.41 18.71 -44.49
C GLY A 25 -28.69 18.57 -43.14
N SER A 26 -29.39 18.91 -42.06
CA SER A 26 -29.29 18.36 -40.69
C SER A 26 -27.89 18.09 -40.11
N ALA A 27 -27.33 19.11 -39.47
CA ALA A 27 -26.33 18.91 -38.42
C ALA A 27 -27.04 18.50 -37.11
N LEU A 28 -26.84 17.24 -36.70
CA LEU A 28 -26.99 16.84 -35.30
C LEU A 28 -26.05 17.73 -34.47
N ALA A 29 -26.64 18.62 -33.66
CA ALA A 29 -25.89 19.45 -32.74
C ALA A 29 -25.11 18.57 -31.76
N PRO A 30 -23.78 18.74 -31.60
CA PRO A 30 -23.11 18.22 -30.42
C PRO A 30 -23.66 19.00 -29.22
N SER A 31 -24.25 18.28 -28.29
CA SER A 31 -24.74 18.82 -27.01
C SER A 31 -23.62 19.64 -26.36
N SER A 32 -23.78 20.96 -26.33
CA SER A 32 -22.86 21.87 -25.67
C SER A 32 -23.02 21.70 -24.16
N SER A 33 -22.03 21.08 -23.52
CA SER A 33 -21.90 21.18 -22.06
C SER A 33 -21.70 22.65 -21.70
N SER A 34 -22.48 23.13 -20.74
CA SER A 34 -22.40 24.52 -20.30
C SER A 34 -21.12 24.71 -19.47
N PRO A 35 -20.44 25.88 -19.52
CA PRO A 35 -19.22 26.12 -18.73
C PRO A 35 -19.41 25.98 -17.20
N ALA A 36 -20.66 25.98 -16.73
CA ALA A 36 -21.03 25.82 -15.33
C ALA A 36 -21.01 24.36 -14.85
N ASP A 37 -21.11 23.37 -15.75
CA ASP A 37 -21.12 21.94 -15.39
C ASP A 37 -19.69 21.37 -15.24
N GLU A 38 -18.70 21.96 -15.93
CA GLU A 38 -17.29 21.56 -15.86
C GLU A 38 -16.68 21.55 -14.44
N PRO A 39 -16.85 22.58 -13.58
CA PRO A 39 -16.25 22.59 -12.25
C PRO A 39 -16.87 21.54 -11.31
N ASP A 40 -18.16 21.24 -11.46
CA ASP A 40 -18.85 20.26 -10.62
C ASP A 40 -18.51 18.82 -11.03
N GLU A 41 -18.43 18.53 -12.33
CA GLU A 41 -17.94 17.24 -12.84
C GLU A 41 -16.48 16.97 -12.45
N ARG A 42 -15.61 17.98 -12.49
CA ARG A 42 -14.21 17.87 -12.04
C ARG A 42 -14.10 17.57 -10.55
N ARG A 43 -14.95 18.21 -9.73
CA ARG A 43 -15.01 17.95 -8.28
C ARG A 43 -15.54 16.55 -7.99
N ALA A 44 -16.63 16.14 -8.65
CA ALA A 44 -17.18 14.80 -8.54
C ALA A 44 -16.16 13.72 -8.96
N GLY A 45 -15.43 13.93 -10.06
CA GLY A 45 -14.35 13.04 -10.49
C GLY A 45 -13.20 12.94 -9.47
N THR A 46 -12.87 14.05 -8.81
CA THR A 46 -11.87 14.08 -7.74
C THR A 46 -12.33 13.29 -6.50
N LEU A 47 -13.60 13.43 -6.11
CA LEU A 47 -14.18 12.68 -4.99
C LEU A 47 -14.24 11.18 -5.27
N ARG A 48 -14.55 10.78 -6.52
CA ARG A 48 -14.48 9.37 -6.93
C ARG A 48 -13.06 8.80 -6.79
N ARG A 49 -12.04 9.55 -7.22
CA ARG A 49 -10.63 9.15 -7.05
C ARG A 49 -10.24 9.03 -5.57
N ARG A 50 -10.67 9.96 -4.73
CA ARG A 50 -10.50 9.87 -3.27
C ARG A 50 -11.11 8.57 -2.74
N GLN A 51 -12.34 8.23 -3.16
CA GLN A 51 -13.04 7.03 -2.73
C GLN A 51 -12.31 5.74 -3.14
N TYR A 52 -11.74 5.67 -4.34
CA TYR A 52 -10.95 4.52 -4.77
C TYR A 52 -9.73 4.28 -3.88
N VAL A 53 -9.03 5.34 -3.44
CA VAL A 53 -7.88 5.19 -2.54
C VAL A 53 -8.33 4.73 -1.15
N PHE A 54 -9.49 5.17 -0.66
CA PHE A 54 -10.10 4.66 0.57
C PHE A 54 -10.45 3.17 0.45
N GLN A 55 -11.04 2.76 -0.67
CA GLN A 55 -11.34 1.35 -0.94
C GLN A 55 -10.06 0.52 -0.97
N GLU A 56 -9.03 0.98 -1.70
CA GLU A 56 -7.71 0.32 -1.72
C GLU A 56 -7.14 0.17 -0.31
N LEU A 57 -7.21 1.22 0.52
CA LEU A 57 -6.72 1.17 1.90
C LEU A 57 -7.36 0.03 2.70
N VAL A 58 -8.69 -0.10 2.64
CA VAL A 58 -9.44 -1.11 3.41
C VAL A 58 -9.28 -2.51 2.81
N GLU A 59 -9.35 -2.65 1.49
CA GLU A 59 -9.16 -3.95 0.83
C GLU A 59 -7.76 -4.52 1.11
N THR A 60 -6.74 -3.69 0.94
CA THR A 60 -5.36 -4.09 1.26
C THR A 60 -5.11 -4.27 2.76
N GLU A 61 -5.97 -3.72 3.63
CA GLU A 61 -5.96 -4.00 5.06
C GLU A 61 -6.49 -5.40 5.38
N ARG A 62 -7.59 -5.80 4.74
CA ARG A 62 -8.14 -7.17 4.88
C ARG A 62 -7.13 -8.21 4.43
N ASP A 63 -6.47 -7.96 3.29
CA ASP A 63 -5.39 -8.80 2.80
C ASP A 63 -4.23 -8.86 3.80
N TYR A 64 -3.84 -7.72 4.36
CA TYR A 64 -2.78 -7.66 5.35
C TYR A 64 -3.11 -8.46 6.62
N VAL A 65 -4.29 -8.28 7.20
CA VAL A 65 -4.74 -9.03 8.39
C VAL A 65 -4.76 -10.53 8.11
N ARG A 66 -5.34 -10.96 6.98
CA ARG A 66 -5.35 -12.37 6.57
C ARG A 66 -3.93 -12.93 6.46
N ASP A 67 -3.03 -12.19 5.81
CA ASP A 67 -1.67 -12.66 5.59
C ASP A 67 -0.86 -12.73 6.90
N LEU A 68 -1.12 -11.85 7.87
CA LEU A 68 -0.59 -11.98 9.22
C LEU A 68 -1.18 -13.18 9.97
N GLY A 69 -2.46 -13.48 9.76
CA GLY A 69 -3.13 -14.67 10.27
C GLY A 69 -2.41 -15.95 9.86
N TYR A 70 -1.95 -16.06 8.60
CA TYR A 70 -1.13 -17.20 8.17
C TYR A 70 0.14 -17.41 9.00
N VAL A 71 0.74 -16.32 9.51
CA VAL A 71 1.91 -16.41 10.39
C VAL A 71 1.50 -16.81 11.80
N VAL A 72 0.51 -16.13 12.38
CA VAL A 72 0.14 -16.28 13.81
C VAL A 72 -0.64 -17.57 14.07
N GLU A 73 -1.62 -17.88 13.22
CA GLU A 73 -2.52 -19.03 13.37
C GLU A 73 -1.99 -20.26 12.61
N GLY A 74 -1.07 -20.06 11.64
CA GLY A 74 -0.40 -21.13 10.92
C GLY A 74 0.97 -21.44 11.50
N TYR A 75 2.01 -20.71 11.06
CA TYR A 75 3.40 -21.02 11.40
C TYR A 75 3.68 -21.04 12.91
N MET A 76 3.20 -20.03 13.66
CA MET A 76 3.44 -19.95 15.11
C MET A 76 2.68 -21.04 15.90
N ALA A 77 1.47 -21.39 15.47
CA ALA A 77 0.69 -22.46 16.12
C ALA A 77 1.35 -23.82 15.90
N VAL A 78 1.73 -24.11 14.65
CA VAL A 78 2.47 -25.32 14.30
C VAL A 78 3.77 -25.43 15.08
N MET A 79 4.59 -24.37 15.14
CA MET A 79 5.84 -24.38 15.91
C MET A 79 5.65 -24.59 17.42
N ARG A 80 4.42 -24.45 17.95
CA ARG A 80 4.11 -24.71 19.36
C ARG A 80 3.66 -26.14 19.61
N GLU A 81 2.96 -26.74 18.66
CA GLU A 81 2.26 -28.03 18.82
C GLU A 81 3.00 -29.20 18.17
N ASP A 82 3.76 -28.95 17.11
CA ASP A 82 4.50 -29.95 16.34
C ASP A 82 5.99 -30.00 16.67
N TRP A 83 6.70 -30.90 15.99
CA TRP A 83 8.15 -30.96 16.04
C TRP A 83 8.79 -29.68 15.51
N VAL A 84 9.83 -29.22 16.20
CA VAL A 84 10.66 -28.07 15.80
C VAL A 84 12.12 -28.54 15.82
N PRO A 85 12.95 -28.16 14.82
CA PRO A 85 14.39 -28.43 14.86
C PRO A 85 15.01 -27.98 16.18
N ASP A 86 15.95 -28.76 16.72
CA ASP A 86 16.53 -28.50 18.05
C ASP A 86 17.13 -27.09 18.14
N ASP A 87 17.77 -26.63 17.07
CA ASP A 87 18.36 -25.29 16.96
C ASP A 87 17.33 -24.16 16.93
N LEU A 88 16.06 -24.44 16.61
CA LEU A 88 14.95 -23.46 16.62
C LEU A 88 14.13 -23.49 17.91
N LYS A 89 14.31 -24.50 18.77
CA LYS A 89 13.58 -24.59 20.05
C LYS A 89 13.87 -23.36 20.91
N GLY A 90 12.79 -22.70 21.35
CA GLY A 90 12.86 -21.48 22.17
C GLY A 90 13.29 -20.21 21.43
N LYS A 91 13.50 -20.25 20.10
CA LYS A 91 13.81 -19.06 19.28
C LYS A 91 12.58 -18.46 18.58
N ASP A 92 11.37 -18.89 18.94
CA ASP A 92 10.10 -18.41 18.39
C ASP A 92 9.99 -16.87 18.45
N LYS A 93 10.32 -16.28 19.60
CA LYS A 93 10.31 -14.81 19.77
C LYS A 93 11.31 -14.10 18.88
N MET A 94 12.44 -14.73 18.55
CA MET A 94 13.44 -14.15 17.64
C MET A 94 12.97 -14.23 16.19
N VAL A 95 12.32 -15.33 15.80
CA VAL A 95 11.76 -15.53 14.45
C VAL A 95 10.59 -14.58 14.19
N PHE A 96 9.63 -14.51 15.11
CA PHE A 96 8.36 -13.81 14.86
C PHE A 96 8.27 -12.42 15.51
N GLY A 97 9.16 -12.08 16.44
CA GLY A 97 9.11 -10.83 17.18
C GLY A 97 7.76 -10.64 17.88
N ASN A 98 7.19 -9.45 17.73
CA ASN A 98 5.87 -9.09 18.25
C ASN A 98 4.76 -9.13 17.18
N ILE A 99 4.90 -9.93 16.10
CA ILE A 99 3.91 -9.98 15.01
C ILE A 99 2.49 -10.35 15.47
N HIS A 100 2.38 -11.17 16.52
CA HIS A 100 1.10 -11.51 17.15
C HIS A 100 0.37 -10.27 17.68
N GLN A 101 1.09 -9.34 18.33
CA GLN A 101 0.50 -8.09 18.85
C GLN A 101 0.03 -7.18 17.72
N ILE A 102 0.78 -7.15 16.61
CA ILE A 102 0.40 -6.42 15.41
C ILE A 102 -0.88 -7.04 14.85
N HIS A 103 -0.90 -8.35 14.62
CA HIS A 103 -2.05 -9.05 14.08
C HIS A 103 -3.32 -8.84 14.92
N ASP A 104 -3.24 -9.06 16.24
CA ASP A 104 -4.39 -8.91 17.13
C ASP A 104 -4.95 -7.48 17.09
N TRP A 105 -4.10 -6.46 17.15
CA TRP A 105 -4.56 -5.07 17.08
C TRP A 105 -5.20 -4.73 15.72
N HIS A 106 -4.63 -5.22 14.62
CA HIS A 106 -5.16 -4.98 13.29
C HIS A 106 -6.49 -5.71 13.06
N ARG A 107 -6.57 -6.99 13.45
CA ARG A 107 -7.76 -7.85 13.31
C ARG A 107 -8.92 -7.36 14.19
N ASP A 108 -8.66 -7.12 15.47
CA ASP A 108 -9.71 -6.93 16.47
C ASP A 108 -10.20 -5.48 16.55
N PHE A 109 -9.41 -4.53 16.03
CA PHE A 109 -9.71 -3.11 16.16
C PHE A 109 -9.49 -2.32 14.86
N PHE A 110 -8.27 -2.28 14.34
CA PHE A 110 -7.91 -1.28 13.33
C PHE A 110 -8.65 -1.47 12.00
N LEU A 111 -8.78 -2.71 11.52
CA LEU A 111 -9.53 -3.03 10.31
C LEU A 111 -10.99 -2.58 10.42
N GLY A 112 -11.67 -2.90 11.52
CA GLY A 112 -13.06 -2.50 11.74
C GLY A 112 -13.25 -0.98 11.82
N GLU A 113 -12.27 -0.24 12.35
CA GLU A 113 -12.30 1.23 12.32
C GLU A 113 -12.03 1.79 10.91
N LEU A 114 -11.16 1.17 10.12
CA LEU A 114 -10.92 1.55 8.73
C LEU A 114 -12.14 1.28 7.85
N GLU A 115 -12.86 0.18 8.07
CA GLU A 115 -14.12 -0.10 7.36
C GLU A 115 -15.17 0.99 7.59
N LYS A 116 -15.30 1.49 8.82
CA LYS A 116 -16.20 2.62 9.14
C LYS A 116 -15.80 3.92 8.43
N CYS A 117 -14.52 4.08 8.09
CA CYS A 117 -14.06 5.25 7.34
C CYS A 117 -14.54 5.26 5.87
N LEU A 118 -15.05 4.14 5.33
CA LEU A 118 -15.67 4.11 4.00
C LEU A 118 -17.00 4.87 3.96
N GLU A 119 -17.74 4.81 5.07
CA GLU A 119 -19.02 5.52 5.24
C GLU A 119 -18.79 6.94 5.77
N GLU A 120 -17.83 7.10 6.68
CA GLU A 120 -17.49 8.36 7.34
C GLU A 120 -16.00 8.73 7.15
N PRO A 121 -15.62 9.30 5.98
CA PRO A 121 -14.22 9.60 5.65
C PRO A 121 -13.47 10.50 6.64
N ASP A 122 -14.20 11.34 7.37
CA ASP A 122 -13.63 12.31 8.32
C ASP A 122 -13.06 11.63 9.58
N ARG A 123 -13.42 10.36 9.83
CA ARG A 123 -12.87 9.55 10.93
C ARG A 123 -11.44 9.10 10.69
N LEU A 124 -10.99 9.10 9.43
CA LEU A 124 -9.69 8.55 9.05
C LEU A 124 -8.53 9.27 9.74
N ALA A 125 -8.51 10.60 9.69
CA ALA A 125 -7.40 11.36 10.23
C ALA A 125 -7.29 11.22 11.77
N PRO A 126 -8.38 11.39 12.55
CA PRO A 126 -8.37 11.13 13.98
C PRO A 126 -7.94 9.70 14.34
N LEU A 127 -8.30 8.70 13.52
CA LEU A 127 -7.92 7.30 13.75
C LEU A 127 -6.40 7.14 13.79
N PHE A 128 -5.67 7.68 12.80
CA PHE A 128 -4.21 7.62 12.76
C PHE A 128 -3.54 8.46 13.85
N ILE A 129 -4.04 9.68 14.10
CA ILE A 129 -3.47 10.57 15.13
C ILE A 129 -3.62 9.98 16.53
N LYS A 130 -4.81 9.50 16.88
CA LYS A 130 -5.11 8.95 18.21
C LYS A 130 -4.30 7.69 18.53
N HIS A 131 -3.95 6.91 17.50
CA HIS A 131 -3.29 5.62 17.66
C HIS A 131 -1.81 5.62 17.27
N GLU A 132 -1.19 6.79 17.13
CA GLU A 132 0.26 6.95 16.90
C GLU A 132 1.09 6.06 17.83
N ARG A 133 0.82 6.13 19.15
CA ARG A 133 1.55 5.34 20.15
C ARG A 133 1.38 3.83 19.98
N ARG A 134 0.23 3.37 19.45
CA ARG A 134 0.03 1.93 19.16
C ARG A 134 0.90 1.50 17.99
N LEU A 135 1.06 2.35 16.99
CA LEU A 135 1.88 2.07 15.80
C LEU A 135 3.38 1.97 16.12
N HIS A 136 3.84 2.40 17.30
CA HIS A 136 5.22 2.12 17.76
C HIS A 136 5.53 0.62 17.92
N MET A 137 4.53 -0.27 17.95
CA MET A 137 4.76 -1.71 17.87
C MET A 137 5.53 -2.12 16.59
N TYR A 138 5.43 -1.34 15.51
CA TYR A 138 6.21 -1.55 14.29
C TYR A 138 7.70 -1.26 14.48
N ILE A 139 8.07 -0.34 15.37
CA ILE A 139 9.47 -0.04 15.68
C ILE A 139 10.13 -1.27 16.32
N VAL A 140 9.46 -1.86 17.30
CA VAL A 140 9.90 -3.10 17.97
C VAL A 140 10.05 -4.24 16.95
N TYR A 141 9.07 -4.38 16.06
CA TYR A 141 9.11 -5.40 15.01
C TYR A 141 10.30 -5.19 14.06
N CYS A 142 10.50 -3.96 13.57
CA CYS A 142 11.59 -3.63 12.64
C CYS A 142 12.97 -3.79 13.29
N GLN A 143 13.10 -3.51 14.58
CA GLN A 143 14.34 -3.74 15.33
C GLN A 143 14.69 -5.25 15.41
N ASN A 144 13.69 -6.12 15.55
CA ASN A 144 13.91 -7.58 15.56
C ASN A 144 14.12 -8.17 14.15
N LYS A 145 13.65 -7.49 13.10
CA LYS A 145 13.61 -8.03 11.72
C LYS A 145 14.95 -8.59 11.21
N PRO A 146 16.13 -7.97 11.44
CA PRO A 146 17.40 -8.55 11.01
C PRO A 146 17.74 -9.89 11.67
N LYS A 147 17.39 -10.06 12.96
CA LYS A 147 17.60 -11.32 13.70
C LYS A 147 16.68 -12.42 13.15
N SER A 148 15.42 -12.07 12.92
CA SER A 148 14.43 -12.93 12.27
C SER A 148 14.89 -13.38 10.88
N GLU A 149 15.36 -12.46 10.04
CA GLU A 149 15.86 -12.77 8.69
C GLU A 149 17.03 -13.75 8.71
N HIS A 150 18.01 -13.54 9.59
CA HIS A 150 19.15 -14.43 9.72
C HIS A 150 18.72 -15.86 10.07
N ILE A 151 17.91 -16.03 11.13
CA ILE A 151 17.44 -17.35 11.54
C ILE A 151 16.59 -17.98 10.44
N VAL A 152 15.62 -17.25 9.88
CA VAL A 152 14.70 -17.80 8.86
C VAL A 152 15.48 -18.25 7.62
N SER A 153 16.52 -17.52 7.22
CA SER A 153 17.32 -17.87 6.03
C SER A 153 18.00 -19.24 6.12
N GLU A 154 18.34 -19.72 7.32
CA GLU A 154 18.96 -21.04 7.52
C GLU A 154 17.96 -22.20 7.34
N TYR A 155 16.67 -21.93 7.55
CA TYR A 155 15.61 -22.94 7.53
C TYR A 155 14.56 -22.71 6.44
N ILE A 156 14.76 -21.73 5.55
CA ILE A 156 13.75 -21.30 4.57
C ILE A 156 13.43 -22.39 3.56
N ASP A 157 14.45 -23.10 3.07
CA ASP A 157 14.35 -24.16 2.06
C ASP A 157 14.17 -25.57 2.68
N THR A 158 14.15 -25.66 4.01
CA THR A 158 13.99 -26.92 4.76
C THR A 158 12.70 -26.88 5.57
N TYR A 159 12.79 -26.63 6.88
CA TYR A 159 11.68 -26.67 7.81
C TYR A 159 10.52 -25.76 7.38
N PHE A 160 10.79 -24.51 6.98
CA PHE A 160 9.72 -23.58 6.62
C PHE A 160 9.07 -23.86 5.25
N GLU A 161 9.80 -24.48 4.31
CA GLU A 161 9.22 -24.93 3.04
C GLU A 161 8.30 -26.15 3.25
N GLU A 162 8.68 -27.09 4.11
CA GLU A 162 7.79 -28.20 4.51
C GLU A 162 6.50 -27.69 5.14
N LEU A 163 6.60 -26.73 6.06
CA LEU A 163 5.43 -26.11 6.68
C LEU A 163 4.55 -25.39 5.66
N LYS A 164 5.15 -24.63 4.74
CA LYS A 164 4.44 -23.94 3.66
C LYS A 164 3.66 -24.92 2.78
N GLN A 165 4.29 -26.03 2.36
CA GLN A 165 3.65 -27.06 1.55
C GLN A 165 2.48 -27.71 2.28
N ARG A 166 2.68 -28.06 3.56
CA ARG A 166 1.63 -28.66 4.40
C ARG A 166 0.42 -27.76 4.57
N MET A 167 0.63 -26.44 4.71
CA MET A 167 -0.45 -25.45 4.81
C MET A 167 -1.02 -25.02 3.44
N GLY A 168 -0.41 -25.43 2.33
CA GLY A 168 -0.82 -25.01 0.98
C GLY A 168 -0.65 -23.52 0.72
N HIS A 169 0.26 -22.85 1.45
CA HIS A 169 0.48 -21.42 1.30
C HIS A 169 1.26 -21.11 0.02
N ARG A 170 0.82 -20.06 -0.70
CA ARG A 170 1.50 -19.60 -1.91
C ARG A 170 2.80 -18.84 -1.61
N LEU A 171 2.78 -18.00 -0.58
CA LEU A 171 3.89 -17.15 -0.18
C LEU A 171 4.86 -17.90 0.74
N GLN A 172 6.15 -17.59 0.66
CA GLN A 172 7.12 -18.08 1.64
C GLN A 172 7.01 -17.32 2.96
N LEU A 173 7.58 -17.89 4.03
CA LEU A 173 7.57 -17.24 5.34
C LEU A 173 8.26 -15.87 5.30
N THR A 174 9.36 -15.74 4.54
CA THR A 174 10.06 -14.47 4.32
C THR A 174 9.15 -13.39 3.71
N ASP A 175 8.32 -13.76 2.73
CA ASP A 175 7.35 -12.87 2.08
C ASP A 175 6.22 -12.43 3.03
N LEU A 176 5.86 -13.27 4.00
CA LEU A 176 4.88 -12.92 5.03
C LEU A 176 5.50 -12.01 6.09
N LEU A 177 6.71 -12.31 6.56
CA LEU A 177 7.38 -11.56 7.63
C LEU A 177 7.82 -10.15 7.21
N ILE A 178 7.95 -9.86 5.91
CA ILE A 178 8.22 -8.50 5.43
C ILE A 178 6.97 -7.61 5.38
N LYS A 179 5.75 -8.20 5.45
CA LYS A 179 4.49 -7.44 5.30
C LYS A 179 4.31 -6.31 6.31
N PRO A 180 4.62 -6.47 7.62
CA PRO A 180 4.51 -5.34 8.54
C PRO A 180 5.39 -4.14 8.16
N VAL A 181 6.62 -4.39 7.69
CA VAL A 181 7.54 -3.35 7.23
C VAL A 181 6.98 -2.64 6.01
N GLN A 182 6.41 -3.40 5.06
CA GLN A 182 5.76 -2.82 3.87
C GLN A 182 4.51 -2.02 4.23
N ARG A 183 3.68 -2.54 5.16
CA ARG A 183 2.40 -1.94 5.51
C ARG A 183 2.57 -0.57 6.16
N ILE A 184 3.50 -0.44 7.12
CA ILE A 184 3.75 0.84 7.79
C ILE A 184 4.24 1.91 6.79
N MET A 185 5.00 1.51 5.76
CA MET A 185 5.43 2.41 4.68
C MET A 185 4.28 2.76 3.70
N LYS A 186 3.33 1.84 3.49
CA LYS A 186 2.22 2.03 2.55
C LYS A 186 1.17 3.02 3.10
N TYR A 187 0.94 3.07 4.41
CA TYR A 187 -0.03 4.02 5.01
C TYR A 187 0.25 5.47 4.63
N GLN A 188 1.51 5.93 4.73
CA GLN A 188 1.84 7.31 4.34
C GLN A 188 1.59 7.59 2.85
N LEU A 189 1.70 6.60 1.97
CA LEU A 189 1.46 6.79 0.53
C LEU A 189 -0.04 6.96 0.28
N LEU A 190 -0.86 6.08 0.84
CA LEU A 190 -2.31 6.14 0.74
C LEU A 190 -2.87 7.42 1.35
N LEU A 191 -2.42 7.81 2.56
CA LEU A 191 -2.85 9.05 3.19
C LEU A 191 -2.44 10.30 2.39
N LYS A 192 -1.25 10.31 1.78
CA LYS A 192 -0.82 11.41 0.88
C LYS A 192 -1.70 11.52 -0.36
N ASP A 193 -2.12 10.39 -0.93
CA ASP A 193 -3.03 10.39 -2.08
C ASP A 193 -4.44 10.84 -1.69
N ILE A 194 -4.95 10.40 -0.54
CA ILE A 194 -6.23 10.89 0.01
C ILE A 194 -6.14 12.40 0.26
N LEU A 195 -5.04 12.89 0.84
CA LEU A 195 -4.80 14.32 1.09
C LEU A 195 -4.79 15.13 -0.21
N LYS A 196 -4.09 14.63 -1.23
CA LYS A 196 -4.02 15.25 -2.55
C LYS A 196 -5.41 15.41 -3.17
N PHE A 197 -6.27 14.39 -3.10
CA PHE A 197 -7.63 14.49 -3.64
C PHE A 197 -8.57 15.31 -2.75
N THR A 198 -8.39 15.29 -1.43
CA THR A 198 -9.14 16.12 -0.47
C THR A 198 -8.93 17.62 -0.76
N ARG A 199 -7.65 18.04 -0.90
CA ARG A 199 -7.30 19.43 -1.27
C ARG A 199 -7.86 19.84 -2.63
N LYS A 200 -7.76 18.96 -3.63
CA LYS A 200 -8.31 19.21 -4.98
C LYS A 200 -9.83 19.34 -4.99
N ALA A 201 -10.53 18.70 -4.06
CA ALA A 201 -11.98 18.80 -3.92
C ALA A 201 -12.43 20.02 -3.10
N GLY A 202 -11.49 20.83 -2.59
CA GLY A 202 -11.77 22.00 -1.75
C GLY A 202 -12.34 21.64 -0.37
N LEU A 203 -12.04 20.43 0.13
CA LEU A 203 -12.44 20.01 1.48
C LEU A 203 -11.37 20.40 2.49
N ASP A 204 -11.75 20.55 3.76
CA ASP A 204 -10.78 20.74 4.84
C ASP A 204 -9.82 19.54 4.92
N SER A 205 -8.54 19.84 5.08
CA SER A 205 -7.47 18.86 5.13
C SER A 205 -6.58 18.97 6.36
N THR A 206 -6.93 19.85 7.32
CA THR A 206 -6.07 20.18 8.47
C THR A 206 -5.69 18.94 9.29
N ASP A 207 -6.66 18.13 9.68
CA ASP A 207 -6.36 16.90 10.44
C ASP A 207 -5.67 15.83 9.58
N LEU A 208 -6.01 15.76 8.29
CA LEU A 208 -5.39 14.78 7.40
C LEU A 208 -3.90 15.07 7.16
N GLU A 209 -3.49 16.33 7.17
CA GLU A 209 -2.09 16.75 7.12
C GLU A 209 -1.32 16.25 8.34
N ARG A 210 -1.91 16.39 9.54
CA ARG A 210 -1.33 15.87 10.78
C ARG A 210 -1.24 14.34 10.77
N ALA A 211 -2.25 13.65 10.26
CA ALA A 211 -2.23 12.20 10.12
C ALA A 211 -1.10 11.72 9.18
N VAL A 212 -0.88 12.45 8.06
CA VAL A 212 0.24 12.18 7.15
C VAL A 212 1.59 12.39 7.84
N GLU A 213 1.74 13.45 8.65
CA GLU A 213 2.97 13.70 9.40
C GLU A 213 3.30 12.54 10.34
N VAL A 214 2.33 12.10 11.15
CA VAL A 214 2.45 10.94 12.04
C VAL A 214 2.89 9.70 11.25
N MET A 215 2.28 9.44 10.09
CA MET A 215 2.64 8.28 9.24
C MET A 215 3.96 8.44 8.49
N CYS A 216 4.55 9.63 8.44
CA CYS A 216 5.91 9.84 7.96
C CYS A 216 6.96 9.65 9.06
N VAL A 217 6.62 9.89 10.33
CA VAL A 217 7.55 9.77 11.47
C VAL A 217 7.78 8.31 11.85
N VAL A 218 6.71 7.52 11.97
CA VAL A 218 6.82 6.11 12.42
C VAL A 218 7.75 5.26 11.54
N PRO A 219 7.66 5.29 10.19
CA PRO A 219 8.60 4.54 9.34
C PRO A 219 10.06 5.01 9.49
N LYS A 220 10.30 6.31 9.70
CA LYS A 220 11.66 6.83 9.95
C LYS A 220 12.23 6.28 11.24
N GLN A 221 11.44 6.30 12.32
CA GLN A 221 11.84 5.71 13.60
C GLN A 221 12.11 4.21 13.50
N CYS A 222 11.31 3.47 12.70
CA CYS A 222 11.57 2.06 12.40
C CYS A 222 12.94 1.88 11.74
N ASN A 223 13.26 2.69 10.72
CA ASN A 223 14.53 2.65 10.02
C ASN A 223 15.72 3.00 10.95
N ASP A 224 15.57 4.05 11.76
CA ASP A 224 16.62 4.50 12.67
C ASP A 224 16.93 3.44 13.74
N MET A 225 15.90 2.84 14.34
CA MET A 225 16.07 1.78 15.34
C MET A 225 16.58 0.46 14.75
N MET A 226 16.23 0.15 13.50
CA MET A 226 16.79 -0.99 12.78
C MET A 226 18.31 -0.82 12.56
N ASN A 227 18.76 0.40 12.27
CA ASN A 227 20.19 0.71 12.11
C ASN A 227 20.93 0.69 13.46
N VAL A 228 20.30 1.16 14.55
CA VAL A 228 20.87 1.04 15.91
C VAL A 228 21.02 -0.42 16.33
N GLY A 229 20.03 -1.26 16.04
CA GLY A 229 20.10 -2.71 16.33
C GLY A 229 21.24 -3.42 15.57
N ARG A 230 21.62 -2.94 14.39
CA ARG A 230 22.80 -3.45 13.64
C ARG A 230 24.12 -2.99 14.25
N LEU A 231 24.17 -1.79 14.83
CA LEU A 231 25.36 -1.22 15.46
C LEU A 231 25.67 -1.85 16.82
N GLN A 232 24.66 -2.37 17.53
CA GLN A 232 24.85 -2.96 18.85
C GLN A 232 25.44 -4.38 18.84
N GLY A 233 25.69 -4.96 17.67
CA GLY A 233 26.32 -6.28 17.56
C GLY A 233 25.36 -7.40 18.02
N PHE A 234 25.41 -8.51 17.30
CA PHE A 234 24.87 -9.76 17.81
C PHE A 234 25.80 -10.23 18.95
N GLU A 235 25.46 -9.91 20.19
CA GLU A 235 25.78 -10.75 21.35
C GLU A 235 24.58 -11.64 21.67
#